data_AF-A0A7W6J3G3-F1
#
_entry.id   AF-A0A7W6J3G3-F1
#
_cell.length_a   1.000
_cell.length_b   1.000
_cell.length_c   1.000
_cell.angle_alpha   90.00
_cell.angle_beta   90.00
_cell.angle_gamma   90.00
#
_symmetry.space_group_name_H-M   'P 1'
#
loop_
_entity.id
_entity.type
_entity.pdbx_description
1 polymer ?
#
loop_
_entity_poly.entity_id
_entity_poly.type
_entity_poly.pdbx_seq_one_letter_code
_entity_poly.pdbx_strand_id
1 'polypeptide(L)'
;MATCSVRWRSSGGRGEFEYVPADSLLDRQIEIFLEDMNLTIPAEVYGMKAQGKPRLRKQDSNNRSKLHLPQLVMAIARLPSPAREDLTHTVTFPLRSGSFVMDVMDFEIIADDGMTATLEPLRVSVRNSDYSINLQDRIKAIAADLSNLAEIRAKHPALAAAIEAHGAALAAQENSSLIRETADQVNELQEAIFGLTNAASATEMEKAEAEPPVEEEEVFGVEGRLLARIHVYKERDKGFALRVKKYYKTKNGGKLVCEVCGLDPVAKYGANGERCLEAHHKIPIEQLQPDSVTRVEEMSVVCASCHRIIHSQKPCIPVEDLAAALRAATAATP
;
A
#
# COMPACT_ATOMS: atom_id res chain seq x y z
N MET A 1 9.94 -12.30 -14.58
CA MET A 1 10.89 -12.32 -13.45
C MET A 1 10.13 -12.75 -12.20
N ALA A 2 10.78 -13.44 -11.27
CA ALA A 2 10.12 -13.92 -10.05
C ALA A 2 10.08 -12.80 -9.01
N THR A 3 9.00 -12.71 -8.24
CA THR A 3 8.85 -11.68 -7.20
C THR A 3 8.62 -12.35 -5.85
N CYS A 4 9.09 -11.70 -4.78
CA CYS A 4 8.75 -12.10 -3.42
C CYS A 4 8.41 -10.89 -2.55
N SER A 5 7.60 -11.13 -1.53
CA SER A 5 7.24 -10.13 -0.53
C SER A 5 7.72 -10.57 0.83
N VAL A 6 8.26 -9.64 1.61
CA VAL A 6 8.60 -9.82 3.02
C VAL A 6 7.56 -9.09 3.87
N ARG A 7 6.82 -9.83 4.69
CA ARG A 7 5.72 -9.33 5.50
C ARG A 7 6.11 -9.31 6.97
N TRP A 8 5.77 -8.22 7.64
CA TRP A 8 5.84 -8.16 9.11
C TRP A 8 4.68 -8.95 9.72
N ARG A 9 4.95 -9.66 10.81
CA ARG A 9 3.94 -10.32 11.65
C ARG A 9 4.20 -10.04 13.12
N SER A 10 3.13 -9.88 13.88
CA SER A 10 3.20 -9.91 15.34
C SER A 10 3.51 -11.33 15.83
N SER A 11 4.54 -11.48 16.65
CA SER A 11 4.94 -12.76 17.25
C SER A 11 5.45 -12.52 18.68
N GLY A 12 4.61 -12.77 19.69
CA GLY A 12 4.98 -12.66 21.11
C GLY A 12 5.51 -11.29 21.54
N GLY A 13 4.93 -10.20 21.02
CA GLY A 13 5.41 -8.83 21.28
C GLY A 13 6.69 -8.46 20.53
N ARG A 14 7.06 -9.19 19.48
CA ARG A 14 8.14 -8.76 18.55
C ARG A 14 7.70 -8.97 17.11
N GLY A 15 8.11 -8.06 16.24
CA GLY A 15 7.99 -8.24 14.80
C GLY A 15 8.85 -9.39 14.28
N GLU A 16 8.23 -10.36 13.61
CA GLU A 16 8.93 -11.35 12.79
C GLU A 16 8.66 -11.09 11.31
N PHE A 17 9.57 -11.55 10.44
CA PHE A 17 9.46 -11.39 9.00
C PHE A 17 9.24 -12.73 8.30
N GLU A 18 8.19 -12.81 7.48
CA GLU A 18 7.87 -13.94 6.63
C GLU A 18 8.04 -13.56 5.16
N TYR A 19 8.54 -14.48 4.35
CA TYR A 19 8.59 -14.29 2.90
C TYR A 19 7.46 -15.05 2.19
N VAL A 20 6.99 -14.51 1.08
CA VAL A 20 5.92 -15.07 0.25
C VAL A 20 6.31 -14.88 -1.22
N PRO A 21 6.20 -15.89 -2.11
CA PRO A 21 5.75 -17.27 -1.86
C PRO A 21 6.65 -18.06 -0.89
N ALA A 22 6.10 -19.10 -0.23
CA ALA A 22 6.79 -19.81 0.86
C ALA A 22 8.06 -20.57 0.45
N ASP A 23 8.26 -20.79 -0.85
CA ASP A 23 9.43 -21.47 -1.39
C ASP A 23 10.38 -20.50 -2.12
N SER A 24 10.05 -19.20 -2.21
CA SER A 24 10.83 -18.25 -3.03
C SER A 24 12.21 -17.94 -2.49
N LEU A 25 12.39 -17.95 -1.16
CA LEU A 25 13.66 -17.65 -0.49
C LEU A 25 14.13 -18.81 0.40
N LEU A 26 13.52 -19.99 0.28
CA LEU A 26 13.81 -21.12 1.14
C LEU A 26 15.26 -21.59 0.94
N ASP A 27 16.02 -21.68 2.04
CA ASP A 27 17.41 -22.09 2.06
C ASP A 27 18.32 -21.20 1.18
N ARG A 28 17.96 -19.91 1.03
CA ARG A 28 18.75 -18.90 0.33
C ARG A 28 19.32 -17.86 1.28
N GLN A 29 20.60 -17.54 1.11
CA GLN A 29 21.21 -16.32 1.61
C GLN A 29 20.68 -15.14 0.79
N ILE A 30 20.51 -13.99 1.43
CA ILE A 30 19.92 -12.83 0.78
C ILE A 30 20.96 -11.71 0.63
N GLU A 31 21.00 -11.16 -0.56
CA GLU A 31 21.71 -9.91 -0.87
C GLU A 31 20.78 -8.96 -1.63
N ILE A 32 21.08 -7.67 -1.55
CA ILE A 32 20.27 -6.59 -2.11
C ILE A 32 21.03 -5.98 -3.27
N PHE A 33 20.45 -5.96 -4.45
CA PHE A 33 20.97 -5.23 -5.60
C PHE A 33 20.30 -3.84 -5.69
N LEU A 34 21.12 -2.82 -5.89
CA LEU A 34 20.72 -1.43 -6.06
C LEU A 34 21.08 -0.99 -7.48
N GLU A 35 20.11 -0.99 -8.40
CA GLU A 35 20.34 -0.75 -9.84
C GLU A 35 21.03 0.60 -10.10
N ASP A 36 20.46 1.71 -9.60
CA ASP A 36 20.98 3.07 -9.84
C ASP A 36 22.39 3.33 -9.28
N MET A 37 22.86 2.47 -8.37
CA MET A 37 24.21 2.56 -7.79
C MET A 37 25.13 1.45 -8.30
N ASN A 38 24.59 0.45 -9.01
CA ASN A 38 25.27 -0.78 -9.38
C ASN A 38 26.03 -1.44 -8.20
N LEU A 39 25.35 -1.54 -7.05
CA LEU A 39 25.91 -2.09 -5.81
C LEU A 39 25.11 -3.31 -5.36
N THR A 40 25.81 -4.30 -4.82
CA THR A 40 25.20 -5.46 -4.14
C THR A 40 25.62 -5.46 -2.68
N ILE A 41 24.66 -5.54 -1.76
CA ILE A 41 24.89 -5.47 -0.32
C ILE A 41 24.37 -6.76 0.35
N PRO A 42 25.20 -7.51 1.09
CA PRO A 42 24.75 -8.71 1.78
C PRO A 42 23.79 -8.35 2.92
N ALA A 43 22.58 -8.92 2.91
CA ALA A 43 21.60 -8.66 3.95
C ALA A 43 21.87 -9.44 5.24
N GLU A 44 22.79 -10.42 5.20
CA GLU A 44 23.15 -11.30 6.33
C GLU A 44 21.93 -11.97 6.99
N VAL A 45 20.92 -12.23 6.17
CA VAL A 45 19.75 -13.03 6.50
C VAL A 45 19.61 -14.18 5.51
N TYR A 46 18.91 -15.21 5.94
CA TYR A 46 18.54 -16.34 5.10
C TYR A 46 17.08 -16.73 5.31
N GLY A 47 16.47 -17.31 4.28
CA GLY A 47 15.12 -17.88 4.37
C GLY A 47 15.16 -19.31 4.86
N MET A 48 14.23 -19.66 5.75
CA MET A 48 14.06 -21.01 6.27
C MET A 48 12.58 -21.31 6.53
N LYS A 49 12.24 -22.57 6.84
CA LYS A 49 10.93 -22.94 7.41
C LYS A 49 11.06 -23.14 8.92
N ALA A 50 10.30 -22.38 9.70
CA ALA A 50 10.19 -22.57 11.15
C ALA A 50 8.73 -22.86 11.50
N GLN A 51 8.48 -23.99 12.17
CA GLN A 51 7.12 -24.47 12.48
C GLN A 51 6.20 -24.50 11.25
N GLY A 52 6.74 -24.93 10.10
CA GLY A 52 6.00 -25.02 8.83
C GLY A 52 5.74 -23.68 8.12
N LYS A 53 6.22 -22.55 8.66
CA LYS A 53 6.04 -21.21 8.06
C LYS A 53 7.36 -20.66 7.50
N PRO A 54 7.33 -19.97 6.35
CA PRO A 54 8.52 -19.31 5.79
C PRO A 54 8.95 -18.14 6.68
N ARG A 55 10.21 -18.14 7.13
CA ARG A 55 10.79 -17.09 8.01
C ARG A 55 12.12 -16.62 7.47
N LEU A 56 12.38 -15.31 7.58
CA LEU A 56 13.73 -14.78 7.45
C LEU A 56 14.42 -14.70 8.82
N ARG A 57 15.62 -15.25 8.93
CA ARG A 57 16.46 -15.19 10.13
C ARG A 57 17.81 -14.56 9.80
N LYS A 58 18.37 -13.82 10.76
CA LYS A 58 19.77 -13.35 10.68
C LYS A 58 20.71 -14.55 10.77
N GLN A 59 21.83 -14.48 10.06
CA GLN A 59 22.92 -15.44 10.18
C GLN A 59 23.45 -15.49 11.62
N ASP A 60 23.76 -14.32 12.20
CA ASP A 60 24.04 -14.17 13.63
C ASP A 60 22.83 -13.55 14.34
N SER A 61 22.04 -14.40 15.01
CA SER A 61 20.83 -13.97 15.71
C SER A 61 21.10 -13.10 16.95
N ASN A 62 22.30 -13.17 17.53
CA ASN A 62 22.67 -12.45 18.75
C ASN A 62 23.32 -11.09 18.44
N ASN A 63 23.76 -10.89 17.20
CA ASN A 63 24.35 -9.63 16.78
C ASN A 63 23.26 -8.55 16.62
N ARG A 64 23.28 -7.60 17.56
CA ARG A 64 22.33 -6.47 17.60
C ARG A 64 22.72 -5.33 16.67
N SER A 65 23.98 -5.25 16.21
CA SER A 65 24.41 -4.22 15.27
C SER A 65 23.94 -4.52 13.85
N LYS A 66 23.86 -5.80 13.47
CA LYS A 66 23.34 -6.22 12.16
C LYS A 66 21.86 -5.88 12.03
N LEU A 67 21.45 -5.37 10.88
CA LEU A 67 20.05 -5.08 10.59
C LEU A 67 19.38 -6.31 9.97
N HIS A 68 18.06 -6.45 10.16
CA HIS A 68 17.30 -7.43 9.38
C HIS A 68 16.99 -6.84 7.99
N LEU A 69 16.73 -7.67 6.98
CA LEU A 69 16.55 -7.26 5.57
C LEU A 69 15.68 -6.01 5.40
N PRO A 70 14.44 -5.91 5.93
CA PRO A 70 13.66 -4.70 5.72
C PRO A 70 14.24 -3.47 6.43
N GLN A 71 14.88 -3.65 7.59
CA GLN A 71 15.51 -2.55 8.32
C GLN A 71 16.74 -2.03 7.59
N LEU A 72 17.50 -2.93 6.95
CA LEU A 72 18.64 -2.61 6.10
C LEU A 72 18.18 -1.84 4.86
N VAL A 73 17.19 -2.36 4.13
CA VAL A 73 16.62 -1.68 2.95
C VAL A 73 16.10 -0.29 3.31
N MET A 74 15.43 -0.15 4.45
CA MET A 74 14.97 1.17 4.91
C MET A 74 16.13 2.08 5.31
N ALA A 75 17.25 1.57 5.83
CA ALA A 75 18.43 2.39 6.12
C ALA A 75 19.10 2.85 4.81
N ILE A 76 19.31 1.93 3.85
CA ILE A 76 19.82 2.23 2.51
C ILE A 76 18.96 3.29 1.83
N ALA A 77 17.64 3.11 1.90
CA ALA A 77 16.69 4.02 1.31
C ALA A 77 16.44 5.25 2.18
N ARG A 78 17.24 5.57 3.21
CA ARG A 78 17.09 6.71 4.14
C ARG A 78 15.68 6.89 4.74
N LEU A 79 14.94 5.82 4.95
CA LEU A 79 13.64 5.85 5.63
C LEU A 79 13.83 5.78 7.14
N PRO A 80 12.97 6.44 7.94
CA PRO A 80 12.98 6.31 9.39
C PRO A 80 12.84 4.85 9.85
N SER A 81 13.33 4.53 11.04
CA SER A 81 13.32 3.16 11.55
C SER A 81 11.90 2.74 11.96
N PRO A 82 11.38 1.58 11.49
CA PRO A 82 10.06 1.12 11.87
C PRO A 82 10.03 0.66 13.33
N ALA A 83 8.87 0.84 13.97
CA ALA A 83 8.55 0.23 15.26
C ALA A 83 8.52 -1.30 15.15
N ARG A 84 8.81 -1.95 16.27
CA ARG A 84 8.78 -3.42 16.36
C ARG A 84 7.38 -3.98 16.57
N GLU A 85 6.47 -3.16 17.05
CA GLU A 85 5.10 -3.50 17.46
C GLU A 85 4.14 -2.40 17.06
N ASP A 86 2.92 -2.79 16.67
CA ASP A 86 1.84 -1.87 16.31
C ASP A 86 1.00 -1.58 17.57
N LEU A 87 1.48 -0.66 18.40
CA LEU A 87 0.84 -0.30 19.67
C LEU A 87 -0.28 0.75 19.49
N THR A 88 -0.16 1.61 18.49
CA THR A 88 -1.04 2.76 18.29
C THR A 88 -2.18 2.47 17.32
N HIS A 89 -2.09 1.42 16.50
CA HIS A 89 -3.03 1.08 15.42
C HIS A 89 -3.33 2.22 14.46
N THR A 90 -2.45 3.21 14.42
CA THR A 90 -2.55 4.44 13.64
C THR A 90 -1.16 4.83 13.17
N VAL A 91 -1.10 5.50 12.03
CA VAL A 91 0.15 6.07 11.51
C VAL A 91 -0.10 7.51 11.12
N THR A 92 0.89 8.36 11.42
CA THR A 92 0.93 9.76 11.03
C THR A 92 2.07 9.98 10.05
N PHE A 93 1.83 10.90 9.11
CA PHE A 93 2.84 11.36 8.18
C PHE A 93 3.24 12.81 8.53
N PRO A 94 4.50 13.21 8.30
CA PRO A 94 5.59 12.36 7.82
C PRO A 94 6.02 11.29 8.84
N LEU A 95 6.59 10.19 8.33
CA LEU A 95 6.99 9.04 9.13
C LEU A 95 8.09 9.45 10.09
N ARG A 96 8.03 8.95 11.33
CA ARG A 96 9.09 9.15 12.32
C ARG A 96 9.59 7.81 12.82
N SER A 97 10.85 7.79 13.26
CA SER A 97 11.44 6.59 13.83
C SER A 97 10.60 6.09 15.00
N GLY A 98 10.17 4.83 14.94
CA GLY A 98 9.34 4.19 15.96
C GLY A 98 7.86 4.58 15.96
N SER A 99 7.38 5.41 15.02
CA SER A 99 5.97 5.84 14.97
C SER A 99 5.09 5.02 14.02
N PHE A 100 5.65 4.05 13.32
CA PHE A 100 4.95 3.26 12.31
C PHE A 100 5.49 1.83 12.25
N VAL A 101 4.69 0.91 11.75
CA VAL A 101 5.11 -0.47 11.51
C VAL A 101 5.11 -0.73 10.00
N MET A 102 6.17 -1.33 9.50
CA MET A 102 6.20 -1.83 8.13
C MET A 102 5.17 -2.96 7.96
N ASP A 103 4.37 -2.95 6.90
CA ASP A 103 3.43 -4.04 6.61
C ASP A 103 4.03 -5.06 5.66
N VAL A 104 4.33 -4.65 4.42
CA VAL A 104 4.90 -5.51 3.38
C VAL A 104 6.00 -4.77 2.62
N MET A 105 7.11 -5.44 2.34
CA MET A 105 8.14 -4.98 1.42
C MET A 105 8.23 -5.94 0.24
N ASP A 106 8.07 -5.42 -0.97
CA ASP A 106 8.09 -6.20 -2.21
C ASP A 106 9.47 -6.13 -2.87
N PHE A 107 9.90 -7.25 -3.43
CA PHE A 107 11.17 -7.43 -4.10
C PHE A 107 11.01 -8.15 -5.44
N GLU A 108 11.85 -7.79 -6.39
CA GLU A 108 12.12 -8.61 -7.57
C GLU A 108 13.34 -9.51 -7.31
N ILE A 109 13.28 -10.76 -7.73
CA ILE A 109 14.40 -11.70 -7.66
C ILE A 109 15.13 -11.61 -9.00
N ILE A 110 16.27 -10.91 -9.01
CA ILE A 110 17.06 -10.64 -10.22
C ILE A 110 17.95 -11.84 -10.56
N ALA A 111 18.46 -12.53 -9.54
CA ALA A 111 19.23 -13.76 -9.68
C ALA A 111 18.97 -14.72 -8.50
N ASP A 112 19.04 -16.02 -8.76
CA ASP A 112 19.04 -17.09 -7.76
C ASP A 112 19.92 -18.24 -8.28
N ASP A 113 21.02 -18.51 -7.60
CA ASP A 113 21.97 -19.58 -7.96
C ASP A 113 21.73 -20.89 -7.16
N GLY A 114 20.67 -20.95 -6.37
CA GLY A 114 20.35 -22.07 -5.47
C GLY A 114 21.00 -21.96 -4.10
N MET A 115 21.89 -21.00 -3.86
CA MET A 115 22.50 -20.73 -2.54
C MET A 115 22.20 -19.29 -2.09
N THR A 116 22.25 -18.34 -3.01
CA THR A 116 22.04 -16.91 -2.79
C THR A 116 20.97 -16.40 -3.73
N ALA A 117 20.04 -15.61 -3.19
CA ALA A 117 19.05 -14.87 -3.94
C ALA A 117 19.39 -13.37 -3.91
N THR A 118 19.55 -12.78 -5.09
CA THR A 118 19.82 -11.36 -5.29
C THR A 118 18.49 -10.64 -5.50
N LEU A 119 18.15 -9.76 -4.55
CA LEU A 119 16.86 -9.09 -4.50
C LEU A 119 16.98 -7.60 -4.84
N GLU A 120 16.11 -7.11 -5.71
CA GLU A 120 15.94 -5.68 -5.92
C GLU A 120 14.71 -5.17 -5.13
N PRO A 121 14.86 -4.17 -4.23
CA PRO A 121 13.73 -3.63 -3.48
C PRO A 121 12.83 -2.77 -4.37
N LEU A 122 11.54 -3.11 -4.45
CA LEU A 122 10.58 -2.40 -5.29
C LEU A 122 9.83 -1.33 -4.50
N ARG A 123 9.19 -1.72 -3.39
CA ARG A 123 8.36 -0.82 -2.57
C ARG A 123 8.16 -1.36 -1.17
N VAL A 124 7.75 -0.46 -0.27
CA VAL A 124 7.35 -0.81 1.09
C VAL A 124 6.02 -0.16 1.45
N SER A 125 5.09 -0.94 2.00
CA SER A 125 3.83 -0.46 2.55
C SER A 125 3.93 -0.29 4.07
N VAL A 126 3.17 0.67 4.58
CA VAL A 126 3.09 0.97 6.01
C VAL A 126 1.76 0.47 6.55
N ARG A 127 1.80 -0.19 7.70
CA ARG A 127 0.61 -0.69 8.37
C ARG A 127 -0.31 0.48 8.76
N ASN A 128 -1.61 0.26 8.69
CA ASN A 128 -2.64 1.27 8.97
C ASN A 128 -2.62 2.47 7.99
N SER A 129 -2.06 2.27 6.79
CA SER A 129 -2.12 3.23 5.70
C SER A 129 -2.26 2.51 4.36
N ASP A 130 -2.94 3.14 3.41
CA ASP A 130 -2.94 2.73 2.01
C ASP A 130 -1.71 3.26 1.23
N TYR A 131 -0.82 3.98 1.92
CA TYR A 131 0.39 4.56 1.33
C TYR A 131 1.50 3.52 1.17
N SER A 132 2.09 3.47 -0.03
CA SER A 132 3.27 2.68 -0.35
C SER A 132 4.39 3.58 -0.83
N ILE A 133 5.59 3.40 -0.28
CA ILE A 133 6.79 4.11 -0.69
C ILE A 133 7.47 3.31 -1.80
N ASN A 134 7.73 3.95 -2.94
CA ASN A 134 8.54 3.37 -4.02
C ASN A 134 10.01 3.43 -3.62
N LEU A 135 10.65 2.27 -3.46
CA LEU A 135 12.04 2.18 -3.02
C LEU A 135 13.01 2.45 -4.17
N GLN A 136 12.69 2.05 -5.40
CA GLN A 136 13.52 2.32 -6.58
C GLN A 136 13.66 3.82 -6.81
N ASP A 137 12.55 4.56 -6.84
CA ASP A 137 12.57 6.03 -6.99
C ASP A 137 13.38 6.69 -5.87
N ARG A 138 13.31 6.14 -4.65
CA ARG A 138 14.04 6.64 -3.48
C ARG A 138 15.55 6.42 -3.62
N ILE A 139 15.95 5.21 -4.03
CA ILE A 139 17.36 4.84 -4.25
C ILE A 139 17.94 5.68 -5.39
N LYS A 140 17.21 5.85 -6.49
CA LYS A 140 17.56 6.74 -7.59
C LYS A 140 17.81 8.18 -7.14
N ALA A 141 16.93 8.72 -6.31
CA ALA A 141 17.08 10.07 -5.77
C ALA A 141 18.32 10.20 -4.86
N ILE A 142 18.64 9.16 -4.08
CA ILE A 142 19.87 9.11 -3.28
C ILE A 142 21.12 9.05 -4.17
N ALA A 143 21.08 8.26 -5.26
CA ALA A 143 22.17 8.21 -6.24
C ALA A 143 22.39 9.58 -6.93
N ALA A 144 21.32 10.31 -7.19
CA ALA A 144 21.38 11.68 -7.71
C ALA A 144 22.05 12.65 -6.72
N ASP A 145 21.69 12.59 -5.43
CA ASP A 145 22.34 13.41 -4.38
C ASP A 145 23.86 13.12 -4.31
N LEU A 146 24.25 11.84 -4.38
CA LEU A 146 25.67 11.45 -4.39
C LEU A 146 26.42 12.01 -5.61
N SER A 147 25.74 12.06 -6.75
CA SER A 147 26.29 12.63 -7.98
C SER A 147 26.36 14.17 -7.95
N ASN A 148 25.52 14.82 -7.12
CA ASN A 148 25.43 16.27 -7.01
C ASN A 148 26.03 16.86 -5.72
N LEU A 149 26.92 16.12 -5.05
CA LEU A 149 27.52 16.52 -3.77
C LEU A 149 28.18 17.90 -3.79
N ALA A 150 28.77 18.31 -4.92
CA ALA A 150 29.44 19.61 -5.02
C ALA A 150 28.46 20.79 -4.91
N GLU A 151 27.28 20.68 -5.53
CA GLU A 151 26.25 21.72 -5.47
C GLU A 151 25.60 21.75 -4.07
N ILE A 152 25.26 20.57 -3.53
CA ILE A 152 24.70 20.47 -2.17
C ILE A 152 25.70 21.03 -1.15
N ARG A 153 27.00 20.74 -1.31
CA ARG A 153 28.05 21.25 -0.39
C ARG A 153 28.19 22.77 -0.43
N ALA A 154 27.92 23.40 -1.57
CA ALA A 154 27.99 24.85 -1.70
C ALA A 154 26.89 25.57 -0.90
N LYS A 155 25.71 24.95 -0.75
CA LYS A 155 24.56 25.51 -0.01
C LYS A 155 24.48 24.98 1.42
N HIS A 156 24.69 23.68 1.60
CA HIS A 156 24.50 22.93 2.83
C HIS A 156 25.70 22.00 3.12
N PRO A 157 26.85 22.55 3.58
CA PRO A 157 28.10 21.78 3.72
C PRO A 157 27.98 20.61 4.71
N ALA A 158 27.25 20.78 5.82
CA ALA A 158 27.03 19.71 6.80
C ALA A 158 26.16 18.58 6.23
N LEU A 159 25.12 18.92 5.47
CA LEU A 159 24.25 17.93 4.81
C LEU A 159 25.04 17.15 3.75
N ALA A 160 25.84 17.82 2.93
CA ALA A 160 26.70 17.16 1.96
C ALA A 160 27.69 16.18 2.62
N ALA A 161 28.29 16.55 3.76
CA ALA A 161 29.17 15.66 4.51
C ALA A 161 28.43 14.42 5.05
N ALA A 162 27.18 14.57 5.52
CA ALA A 162 26.35 13.45 5.96
C ALA A 162 25.95 12.53 4.79
N ILE A 163 25.57 13.11 3.64
CA ILE A 163 25.26 12.37 2.41
C ILE A 163 26.47 11.57 1.94
N GLU A 164 27.67 12.18 1.97
CA GLU A 164 28.94 11.53 1.64
C GLU A 164 29.27 10.39 2.60
N ALA A 165 29.08 10.58 3.91
CA ALA A 165 29.28 9.53 4.91
C ALA A 165 28.32 8.34 4.70
N HIS A 166 27.05 8.61 4.39
CA HIS A 166 26.08 7.57 4.05
C HIS A 166 26.45 6.85 2.74
N GLY A 167 26.89 7.59 1.72
CA GLY A 167 27.39 7.02 0.46
C GLY A 167 28.62 6.12 0.67
N ALA A 168 29.53 6.51 1.56
CA ALA A 168 30.68 5.69 1.92
C ALA A 168 30.27 4.38 2.61
N ALA A 169 29.27 4.41 3.50
CA ALA A 169 28.72 3.20 4.11
C ALA A 169 28.07 2.27 3.06
N LEU A 170 27.34 2.82 2.09
CA LEU A 170 26.77 2.05 0.97
C LEU A 170 27.87 1.41 0.10
N ALA A 171 28.90 2.17 -0.26
CA ALA A 171 30.02 1.68 -1.07
C ALA A 171 30.84 0.60 -0.34
N ALA A 172 30.90 0.67 0.98
CA ALA A 172 31.51 -0.37 1.83
C ALA A 172 30.62 -1.61 2.02
N GLN A 173 29.42 -1.65 1.41
CA GLN A 173 28.44 -2.72 1.54
C GLN A 173 28.04 -2.95 3.01
N GLU A 174 27.95 -1.86 3.77
CA GLU A 174 27.78 -1.91 5.22
C GLU A 174 26.37 -2.38 5.61
N ASN A 175 26.31 -3.47 6.39
CA ASN A 175 25.12 -3.87 7.13
C ASN A 175 25.45 -3.85 8.62
N SER A 176 25.30 -2.71 9.27
CA SER A 176 25.43 -2.57 10.73
C SER A 176 24.62 -1.38 11.24
N SER A 177 24.84 -0.96 12.49
CA SER A 177 24.23 0.28 12.99
C SER A 177 24.77 1.51 12.24
N LEU A 178 25.97 1.43 11.63
CA LEU A 178 26.58 2.56 10.93
C LEU A 178 25.75 3.05 9.72
N ILE A 179 25.23 2.13 8.89
CA ILE A 179 24.38 2.53 7.76
C ILE A 179 23.07 3.20 8.23
N ARG A 180 22.57 2.78 9.40
CA ARG A 180 21.41 3.41 10.05
C ARG A 180 21.76 4.79 10.62
N GLU A 181 22.84 4.90 11.38
CA GLU A 181 23.30 6.15 12.00
C GLU A 181 23.56 7.23 10.93
N THR A 182 24.23 6.88 9.84
CA THR A 182 24.46 7.81 8.72
C THR A 182 23.17 8.20 7.99
N ALA A 183 22.22 7.28 7.83
CA ALA A 183 20.91 7.59 7.26
C ALA A 183 20.11 8.56 8.14
N ASP A 184 20.09 8.30 9.45
CA ASP A 184 19.38 9.13 10.42
C ASP A 184 20.00 10.54 10.50
N GLN A 185 21.33 10.65 10.43
CA GLN A 185 22.02 11.95 10.38
C GLN A 185 21.65 12.77 9.13
N VAL A 186 21.49 12.13 7.96
CA VAL A 186 21.00 12.81 6.75
C VAL A 186 19.57 13.30 6.95
N ASN A 187 18.69 12.44 7.50
CA ASN A 187 17.29 12.78 7.73
C ASN A 187 17.15 13.96 8.72
N GLU A 188 17.92 13.97 9.81
CA GLU A 188 17.91 15.06 10.79
C GLU A 188 18.32 16.40 10.17
N LEU A 189 19.36 16.41 9.33
CA LEU A 189 19.83 17.61 8.64
C LEU A 189 18.84 18.07 7.56
N GLN A 190 18.24 17.15 6.81
CA GLN A 190 17.19 17.48 5.84
C GLN A 190 15.96 18.08 6.53
N GLU A 191 15.50 17.49 7.65
CA GLU A 191 14.38 18.02 8.43
C GLU A 191 14.68 19.43 8.97
N ALA A 192 15.91 19.66 9.43
CA ALA A 192 16.32 20.97 9.94
C ALA A 192 16.38 22.07 8.86
N ILE A 193 16.69 21.70 7.62
CA ILE A 193 16.83 22.66 6.51
C ILE A 193 15.48 22.91 5.83
N PHE A 194 14.75 21.84 5.52
CA PHE A 194 13.57 21.88 4.65
C PHE A 194 12.25 21.58 5.39
N GLY A 195 12.31 21.36 6.70
CA GLY A 195 11.14 21.01 7.51
C GLY A 195 10.72 19.54 7.41
N LEU A 196 9.57 19.24 8.00
CA LEU A 196 9.04 17.88 8.13
C LEU A 196 8.67 17.27 6.77
N THR A 197 9.42 16.25 6.34
CA THR A 197 9.27 15.64 5.01
C THR A 197 9.46 14.12 5.04
N ASN A 198 8.94 13.43 4.03
CA ASN A 198 9.28 12.04 3.72
C ASN A 198 10.21 11.90 2.51
N ALA A 199 10.67 13.02 1.93
CA ALA A 199 11.56 13.02 0.78
C ALA A 199 12.92 12.40 1.15
N ALA A 200 13.60 11.85 0.14
CA ALA A 200 14.88 11.17 0.33
C ALA A 200 16.08 11.98 -0.11
N SER A 201 15.82 12.98 -0.97
CA SER A 201 16.83 13.70 -1.72
C SER A 201 16.77 15.17 -1.39
N ALA A 202 17.93 15.75 -1.08
CA ALA A 202 18.07 17.18 -0.90
C ALA A 202 17.81 17.91 -2.23
N THR A 203 18.30 17.34 -3.33
CA THR A 203 18.14 17.90 -4.68
C THR A 203 16.68 18.03 -5.10
N GLU A 204 15.85 17.02 -4.84
CA GLU A 204 14.42 17.06 -5.16
C GLU A 204 13.66 18.07 -4.28
N MET A 205 14.08 18.26 -3.03
CA MET A 205 13.49 19.25 -2.13
C MET A 205 13.86 20.68 -2.53
N GLU A 206 15.11 20.93 -2.91
CA GLU A 206 15.53 22.24 -3.43
C GLU A 206 14.77 22.62 -4.70
N LYS A 207 14.50 21.65 -5.59
CA LYS A 207 13.64 21.90 -6.77
C LYS A 207 12.23 22.31 -6.37
N ALA A 208 11.63 21.64 -5.38
CA ALA A 208 10.30 21.95 -4.92
C ALA A 208 10.22 23.34 -4.24
N GLU A 209 11.24 23.74 -3.47
CA GLU A 209 11.31 25.08 -2.86
C GLU A 209 11.57 26.21 -3.88
N ALA A 210 12.23 25.89 -4.99
CA ALA A 210 12.49 26.85 -6.06
C ALA A 210 11.26 27.12 -6.95
N GLU A 211 10.19 26.33 -6.83
CA GLU A 211 8.93 26.59 -7.50
C GLU A 211 8.21 27.79 -6.86
N PRO A 212 7.65 28.71 -7.66
CA PRO A 212 6.96 29.88 -7.12
C PRO A 212 5.75 29.45 -6.26
N PRO A 213 5.44 30.15 -5.16
CA PRO A 213 4.32 29.81 -4.30
C PRO A 213 3.01 29.88 -5.10
N VAL A 214 2.31 28.75 -5.14
CA VAL A 214 1.02 28.61 -5.81
C VAL A 214 -0.06 29.19 -4.88
N GLU A 215 -0.82 30.20 -5.34
CA GLU A 215 -2.00 30.70 -4.62
C GLU A 215 -3.13 29.64 -4.62
N GLU A 216 -3.89 29.56 -3.52
CA GLU A 216 -5.02 28.63 -3.23
C GLU A 216 -6.01 28.50 -4.42
N GLU A 217 -6.62 27.37 -4.81
CA GLU A 217 -6.71 25.98 -4.34
C GLU A 217 -7.07 25.15 -5.61
N GLU A 218 -6.18 24.30 -6.12
CA GLU A 218 -6.54 23.34 -7.16
C GLU A 218 -6.43 21.92 -6.60
N VAL A 219 -7.57 21.28 -6.38
CA VAL A 219 -7.65 19.87 -5.98
C VAL A 219 -7.23 19.02 -7.18
N PHE A 220 -5.92 18.74 -7.29
CA PHE A 220 -5.39 17.82 -8.27
C PHE A 220 -5.22 16.42 -7.69
N GLY A 221 -5.80 15.42 -8.37
CA GLY A 221 -5.47 14.02 -8.20
C GLY A 221 -4.64 13.54 -9.39
N VAL A 222 -3.47 12.95 -9.12
CA VAL A 222 -2.73 12.22 -10.16
C VAL A 222 -3.40 10.85 -10.35
N GLU A 223 -4.29 10.74 -11.32
CA GLU A 223 -5.03 9.53 -11.67
C GLU A 223 -4.51 8.89 -12.97
N GLY A 224 -4.68 7.58 -13.15
CA GLY A 224 -4.33 6.87 -14.39
C GLY A 224 -3.06 6.00 -14.37
N ARG A 225 -2.38 5.87 -13.22
CA ARG A 225 -1.31 4.87 -13.05
C ARG A 225 -1.89 3.46 -13.18
N LEU A 226 -1.34 2.63 -14.08
CA LEU A 226 -1.70 1.23 -14.21
C LEU A 226 -1.26 0.45 -12.96
N LEU A 227 -2.22 0.13 -12.09
CA LEU A 227 -2.03 -0.67 -10.89
C LEU A 227 -2.57 -2.09 -11.13
N ALA A 228 -1.70 -3.09 -11.10
CA ALA A 228 -2.13 -4.49 -11.15
C ALA A 228 -2.56 -4.96 -9.74
N ARG A 229 -3.84 -5.33 -9.57
CA ARG A 229 -4.39 -5.97 -8.36
C ARG A 229 -4.73 -7.42 -8.67
N ILE A 230 -4.21 -8.35 -7.87
CA ILE A 230 -4.66 -9.75 -7.88
C ILE A 230 -6.00 -9.80 -7.15
N HIS A 231 -7.09 -9.98 -7.89
CA HIS A 231 -8.43 -10.10 -7.33
C HIS A 231 -8.87 -11.56 -7.34
N VAL A 232 -9.26 -12.08 -6.19
CA VAL A 232 -9.99 -13.35 -6.09
C VAL A 232 -11.48 -13.02 -6.15
N TYR A 233 -12.16 -13.44 -7.23
CA TYR A 233 -13.59 -13.24 -7.40
C TYR A 233 -14.35 -14.55 -7.21
N LYS A 234 -15.49 -14.49 -6.52
CA LYS A 234 -16.53 -15.52 -6.64
C LYS A 234 -17.29 -15.29 -7.94
N GLU A 235 -17.57 -16.36 -8.69
CA GLU A 235 -18.32 -16.29 -9.94
C GLU A 235 -19.71 -15.68 -9.72
N ARG A 236 -20.14 -14.81 -10.64
CA ARG A 236 -21.48 -14.17 -10.61
C ARG A 236 -22.21 -14.53 -11.89
N ASP A 237 -23.41 -15.11 -11.76
CA ASP A 237 -24.29 -15.33 -12.91
C ASP A 237 -24.84 -13.99 -13.41
N LYS A 238 -24.22 -13.44 -14.47
CA LYS A 238 -24.67 -12.22 -15.14
C LYS A 238 -26.07 -12.38 -15.77
N GLY A 239 -26.42 -13.59 -16.20
CA GLY A 239 -27.76 -13.91 -16.69
C GLY A 239 -28.79 -13.80 -15.57
N PHE A 240 -28.45 -14.18 -14.34
CA PHE A 240 -29.33 -14.03 -13.19
C PHE A 240 -29.65 -12.57 -12.89
N ALA A 241 -28.65 -11.68 -12.90
CA ALA A 241 -28.88 -10.24 -12.69
C ALA A 241 -29.84 -9.64 -13.75
N LEU A 242 -29.74 -10.07 -15.02
CA LEU A 242 -30.68 -9.66 -16.07
C LEU A 242 -32.09 -10.22 -15.82
N ARG A 243 -32.20 -11.49 -15.42
CA ARG A 243 -33.48 -12.12 -15.07
C ARG A 243 -34.15 -11.43 -13.89
N VAL A 244 -33.39 -11.05 -12.86
CA VAL A 244 -33.88 -10.26 -11.71
C VAL A 244 -34.45 -8.93 -12.17
N LYS A 245 -33.71 -8.13 -12.96
CA LYS A 245 -34.22 -6.85 -13.49
C LYS A 245 -35.49 -7.04 -14.33
N LYS A 246 -35.54 -8.07 -15.18
CA LYS A 246 -36.73 -8.39 -15.98
C LYS A 246 -37.93 -8.79 -15.11
N TYR A 247 -37.70 -9.57 -14.06
CA TYR A 247 -38.72 -9.95 -13.09
C TYR A 247 -39.31 -8.73 -12.39
N TYR A 248 -38.47 -7.87 -11.82
CA TYR A 248 -38.93 -6.65 -11.14
C TYR A 248 -39.59 -5.64 -12.09
N LYS A 249 -39.11 -5.53 -13.34
CA LYS A 249 -39.77 -4.73 -14.38
C LYS A 249 -41.18 -5.22 -14.66
N THR A 250 -41.35 -6.54 -14.78
CA THR A 250 -42.66 -7.16 -15.02
C THR A 250 -43.58 -6.98 -13.81
N LYS A 251 -43.05 -7.22 -12.60
CA LYS A 251 -43.77 -7.06 -11.33
C LYS A 251 -44.29 -5.62 -11.11
N ASN A 252 -43.52 -4.63 -11.56
CA ASN A 252 -43.84 -3.22 -11.38
C ASN A 252 -44.54 -2.59 -12.62
N GLY A 253 -45.35 -3.37 -13.33
CA GLY A 253 -46.20 -2.87 -14.42
C GLY A 253 -45.40 -2.36 -15.65
N GLY A 254 -44.25 -2.97 -15.92
CA GLY A 254 -43.38 -2.61 -17.05
C GLY A 254 -42.31 -1.58 -16.73
N LYS A 255 -42.25 -1.08 -15.49
CA LYS A 255 -41.25 -0.10 -15.04
C LYS A 255 -40.21 -0.72 -14.14
N LEU A 256 -38.94 -0.31 -14.27
CA LEU A 256 -37.90 -0.68 -13.32
C LEU A 256 -37.62 0.52 -12.42
N VAL A 257 -37.86 0.39 -11.12
CA VAL A 257 -37.70 1.48 -10.13
C VAL A 257 -36.76 1.04 -9.01
N CYS A 258 -36.10 2.02 -8.37
CA CYS A 258 -35.27 1.75 -7.19
C CYS A 258 -36.15 1.37 -5.98
N GLU A 259 -35.89 0.23 -5.35
CA GLU A 259 -36.63 -0.24 -4.16
C GLU A 259 -36.34 0.60 -2.90
N VAL A 260 -35.25 1.37 -2.90
CA VAL A 260 -34.85 2.23 -1.78
C VAL A 260 -35.50 3.61 -1.88
N CYS A 261 -35.23 4.36 -2.95
CA CYS A 261 -35.61 5.76 -3.08
C CYS A 261 -36.78 6.00 -4.05
N GLY A 262 -37.32 4.96 -4.70
CA GLY A 262 -38.43 5.07 -5.63
C GLY A 262 -38.09 5.72 -6.98
N LEU A 263 -36.80 5.96 -7.27
CA LEU A 263 -36.38 6.55 -8.55
C LEU A 263 -36.91 5.74 -9.75
N ASP A 264 -37.71 6.39 -10.60
CA ASP A 264 -38.00 5.97 -11.97
C ASP A 264 -36.91 6.56 -12.88
N PRO A 265 -35.91 5.77 -13.29
CA PRO A 265 -34.77 6.29 -14.00
C PRO A 265 -35.11 6.63 -15.46
N VAL A 266 -36.17 6.04 -16.03
CA VAL A 266 -36.61 6.38 -17.39
C VAL A 266 -37.29 7.74 -17.39
N ALA A 267 -38.10 8.02 -16.37
CA ALA A 267 -38.67 9.34 -16.17
C ALA A 267 -37.59 10.42 -15.97
N LYS A 268 -36.51 10.10 -15.23
CA LYS A 268 -35.44 11.05 -14.91
C LYS A 268 -34.40 11.22 -16.02
N TYR A 269 -33.97 10.14 -16.66
CA TYR A 269 -32.81 10.12 -17.58
C TYR A 269 -33.17 9.68 -19.01
N GLY A 270 -34.46 9.48 -19.31
CA GLY A 270 -34.93 9.03 -20.63
C GLY A 270 -34.69 7.54 -20.90
N ALA A 271 -34.77 7.14 -22.18
CA ALA A 271 -34.78 5.73 -22.59
C ALA A 271 -33.58 4.90 -22.09
N ASN A 272 -32.43 5.53 -21.85
CA ASN A 272 -31.22 4.87 -21.34
C ASN A 272 -31.15 4.76 -19.81
N GLY A 273 -32.13 5.35 -19.10
CA GLY A 273 -32.13 5.46 -17.65
C GLY A 273 -32.08 4.13 -16.91
N GLU A 274 -32.65 3.05 -17.45
CA GLU A 274 -32.65 1.72 -16.80
C GLU A 274 -31.24 1.19 -16.48
N ARG A 275 -30.20 1.70 -17.19
CA ARG A 275 -28.79 1.39 -16.89
C ARG A 275 -28.34 1.87 -15.50
N CYS A 276 -29.02 2.84 -14.91
CA CYS A 276 -28.76 3.38 -13.58
C CYS A 276 -29.19 2.43 -12.44
N LEU A 277 -30.00 1.40 -12.75
CA LEU A 277 -30.45 0.43 -11.76
C LEU A 277 -29.61 -0.84 -11.80
N GLU A 278 -29.27 -1.36 -10.63
CA GLU A 278 -28.39 -2.49 -10.39
C GLU A 278 -29.09 -3.53 -9.52
N ALA A 279 -28.79 -4.81 -9.78
CA ALA A 279 -29.30 -5.91 -8.96
C ALA A 279 -28.34 -6.12 -7.79
N HIS A 280 -28.83 -5.98 -6.56
CA HIS A 280 -28.06 -6.05 -5.33
C HIS A 280 -28.48 -7.27 -4.50
N HIS A 281 -27.50 -8.02 -3.96
CA HIS A 281 -27.76 -9.17 -3.11
C HIS A 281 -28.01 -8.68 -1.69
N LYS A 282 -29.15 -9.07 -1.08
CA LYS A 282 -29.44 -8.73 0.32
C LYS A 282 -28.46 -9.40 1.29
N ILE A 283 -27.98 -10.60 0.92
CA ILE A 283 -26.87 -11.29 1.61
C ILE A 283 -25.59 -11.06 0.79
N PRO A 284 -24.53 -10.46 1.35
CA PRO A 284 -23.29 -10.22 0.62
C PRO A 284 -22.71 -11.51 0.03
N ILE A 285 -22.30 -11.47 -1.25
CA ILE A 285 -21.70 -12.62 -1.96
C ILE A 285 -20.49 -13.20 -1.21
N GLU A 286 -19.73 -12.36 -0.50
CA GLU A 286 -18.59 -12.81 0.31
C GLU A 286 -19.00 -13.81 1.41
N GLN A 287 -20.23 -13.72 1.91
CA GLN A 287 -20.79 -14.58 2.95
C GLN A 287 -21.43 -15.88 2.41
N LEU A 288 -21.68 -15.96 1.10
CA LEU A 288 -22.23 -17.17 0.47
C LEU A 288 -21.18 -18.29 0.42
N GLN A 289 -21.60 -19.53 0.66
CA GLN A 289 -20.77 -20.71 0.43
C GLN A 289 -20.59 -20.96 -1.09
N PRO A 290 -19.54 -21.68 -1.52
CA PRO A 290 -19.44 -22.14 -2.91
C PRO A 290 -20.74 -22.85 -3.35
N ASP A 291 -21.15 -22.64 -4.60
CA ASP A 291 -22.34 -23.24 -5.22
C ASP A 291 -23.70 -22.92 -4.56
N SER A 292 -23.78 -21.81 -3.81
CA SER A 292 -25.04 -21.33 -3.24
C SER A 292 -26.05 -20.93 -4.33
N VAL A 293 -27.32 -21.36 -4.18
CA VAL A 293 -28.42 -20.98 -5.08
C VAL A 293 -29.13 -19.74 -4.52
N THR A 294 -28.99 -18.61 -5.20
CA THR A 294 -29.68 -17.35 -4.85
C THR A 294 -31.05 -17.26 -5.52
N ARG A 295 -32.10 -16.96 -4.75
CA ARG A 295 -33.46 -16.72 -5.27
C ARG A 295 -33.67 -15.25 -5.63
N VAL A 296 -34.66 -14.95 -6.48
CA VAL A 296 -34.92 -13.57 -6.92
C VAL A 296 -35.35 -12.68 -5.75
N GLU A 297 -36.02 -13.24 -4.75
CA GLU A 297 -36.50 -12.55 -3.54
C GLU A 297 -35.36 -12.11 -2.59
N GLU A 298 -34.19 -12.76 -2.72
CA GLU A 298 -32.95 -12.44 -2.00
C GLU A 298 -32.14 -11.35 -2.70
N MET A 299 -32.65 -10.87 -3.83
CA MET A 299 -32.12 -9.75 -4.58
C MET A 299 -33.01 -8.52 -4.38
N SER A 300 -32.47 -7.37 -4.73
CA SER A 300 -33.18 -6.09 -4.80
C SER A 300 -32.68 -5.31 -6.00
N VAL A 301 -33.52 -4.41 -6.52
CA VAL A 301 -33.14 -3.47 -7.56
C VAL A 301 -32.95 -2.09 -6.95
N VAL A 302 -31.73 -1.56 -7.02
CA VAL A 302 -31.34 -0.28 -6.42
C VAL A 302 -30.65 0.62 -7.44
N CYS A 303 -30.73 1.94 -7.29
CA CYS A 303 -29.98 2.86 -8.15
C CYS A 303 -28.52 2.96 -7.73
N ALA A 304 -27.64 3.38 -8.64
CA ALA A 304 -26.20 3.53 -8.40
C ALA A 304 -25.88 4.30 -7.10
N SER A 305 -26.63 5.37 -6.79
CA SER A 305 -26.44 6.14 -5.56
C SER A 305 -26.82 5.35 -4.31
N CYS A 306 -28.02 4.76 -4.26
CA CYS A 306 -28.44 3.94 -3.12
C CYS A 306 -27.53 2.72 -2.94
N HIS A 307 -27.06 2.12 -4.04
CA HIS A 307 -26.13 1.01 -3.99
C HIS A 307 -24.80 1.40 -3.35
N ARG A 308 -24.28 2.59 -3.67
CA ARG A 308 -23.07 3.14 -3.05
C ARG A 308 -23.27 3.41 -1.55
N ILE A 309 -24.42 3.92 -1.13
CA ILE A 309 -24.73 4.15 0.29
C ILE A 309 -24.87 2.82 1.04
N ILE A 310 -25.54 1.81 0.47
CA ILE A 310 -25.61 0.47 1.07
C ILE A 310 -24.22 -0.09 1.40
N HIS A 311 -23.25 0.15 0.51
CA HIS A 311 -21.87 -0.29 0.64
C HIS A 311 -20.94 0.68 1.37
N SER A 312 -21.44 1.80 1.92
CA SER A 312 -20.58 2.81 2.56
C SER A 312 -20.00 2.36 3.92
N GLN A 313 -20.47 1.24 4.47
CA GLN A 313 -19.98 0.66 5.72
C GLN A 313 -19.96 -0.87 5.66
N LYS A 314 -19.24 -1.49 6.60
CA LYS A 314 -19.21 -2.94 6.81
C LYS A 314 -19.61 -3.28 8.25
N PRO A 315 -20.65 -4.10 8.49
CA PRO A 315 -21.56 -4.73 7.53
C PRO A 315 -22.37 -3.74 6.69
N CYS A 316 -22.78 -4.13 5.47
CA CYS A 316 -23.57 -3.29 4.57
C CYS A 316 -24.91 -2.91 5.20
N ILE A 317 -25.43 -1.72 4.87
CA ILE A 317 -26.74 -1.25 5.35
C ILE A 317 -27.83 -2.08 4.67
N PRO A 318 -28.75 -2.73 5.41
CA PRO A 318 -29.90 -3.40 4.80
C PRO A 318 -30.74 -2.45 3.95
N VAL A 319 -31.26 -2.97 2.83
CA VAL A 319 -32.06 -2.19 1.87
C VAL A 319 -33.28 -1.57 2.55
N GLU A 320 -33.90 -2.32 3.46
CA GLU A 320 -35.07 -1.92 4.22
C GLU A 320 -34.75 -0.76 5.18
N ASP A 321 -33.60 -0.82 5.83
CA ASP A 321 -33.14 0.19 6.78
C ASP A 321 -32.84 1.51 6.07
N LEU A 322 -32.14 1.46 4.93
CA LEU A 322 -31.88 2.66 4.13
C LEU A 322 -33.17 3.26 3.58
N ALA A 323 -34.12 2.43 3.15
CA ALA A 323 -35.43 2.89 2.70
C ALA A 323 -36.21 3.57 3.85
N ALA A 324 -36.16 3.01 5.05
CA ALA A 324 -36.79 3.59 6.24
C ALA A 324 -36.16 4.94 6.63
N ALA A 325 -34.83 5.01 6.63
CA ALA A 325 -34.10 6.24 6.94
C ALA A 325 -34.43 7.37 5.95
N LEU A 326 -34.51 7.07 4.65
CA LEU A 326 -34.90 8.06 3.64
C LEU A 326 -36.33 8.55 3.83
N ARG A 327 -37.28 7.66 4.12
CA ARG A 327 -38.68 8.06 4.41
C ARG A 327 -38.77 8.98 5.63
N ALA A 328 -38.01 8.66 6.68
CA ALA A 328 -37.95 9.48 7.89
C ALA A 328 -37.35 10.87 7.60
N ALA A 329 -36.27 10.95 6.82
CA ALA A 329 -35.65 12.22 6.43
C ALA A 329 -36.58 13.09 5.56
N THR A 330 -37.31 12.48 4.62
CA THR A 330 -38.29 13.19 3.78
C THR A 330 -39.50 13.69 4.58
N ALA A 331 -39.88 13.02 5.67
CA ALA A 331 -40.97 13.46 6.54
C ALA A 331 -40.55 14.57 7.52
N ALA A 332 -39.25 14.72 7.78
CA ALA A 332 -38.68 15.71 8.69
C ALA A 332 -38.27 17.03 7.99
N THR A 333 -38.39 17.10 6.67
CA THR A 333 -38.08 18.30 5.86
C THR A 333 -39.41 18.98 5.50
N PRO A 334 -39.71 20.19 6.02
CA PRO A 334 -41.00 20.86 5.80
C PRO A 334 -41.25 21.27 4.35
#